data_AF-A0A4R8XQ92-F1
#
_entry.id   AF-A0A4R8XQ92-F1
#
_cell.length_a   1.000
_cell.length_b   1.000
_cell.length_c   1.000
_cell.angle_alpha   90.00
_cell.angle_beta   90.00
_cell.angle_gamma   90.00
#
_symmetry.space_group_name_H-M   'P 1'
#
loop_
_entity.id
_entity.type
_entity.pdbx_description
1 polymer ?
#
loop_
_entity_poly.entity_id
_entity_poly.type
_entity_poly.pdbx_seq_one_letter_code
_entity_poly.pdbx_strand_id
1 'polypeptide(L)'
;MNGFIRHSSDADGQEHAAVRTFARPATARDRLASAAKLGTTAALLLALAGCAGAPASGGSPTAATTPATTTAPATSAPTAAAVSCPESPSQGPWGDVIADEQITDAFGSYCRTALDPDSAAAQFDAATVDLESLETYGFTLDEAEAAQSVALRYVAELGLDSSRLDDYSTADTVWFETVKESFTPSAQSYLSPLVESFGLRDSGVIMTQSLPSPLGRDGGPRATSTELAVDRIFAAPGLDRQTPVLVVSTTFSTAYSATDAAIVDAAIRDERGTSNLTEDSLRTTTPTLFDGNDDEGLLLTGGFNVGFGAGEMSRIEYVGTAWVLATGDQNLRVDAFEPEVEPSMRPPMRG
;
A
#
# COMPACT_ATOMS: atom_id res chain seq x y z
N MET A 1 54.40 35.96 -14.30
CA MET A 1 54.32 36.93 -15.40
C MET A 1 53.86 36.18 -16.65
N ASN A 2 52.76 36.68 -17.24
CA ASN A 2 52.16 36.39 -18.56
C ASN A 2 51.65 34.95 -18.82
N GLY A 3 50.36 34.65 -19.05
CA GLY A 3 49.18 35.48 -19.32
C GLY A 3 48.86 35.58 -20.83
N PHE A 4 47.58 35.30 -21.16
CA PHE A 4 46.82 35.48 -22.44
C PHE A 4 46.77 34.31 -23.45
N ILE A 5 45.67 34.00 -24.16
CA ILE A 5 44.17 34.07 -24.01
C ILE A 5 43.56 33.58 -25.37
N ARG A 6 42.49 32.74 -25.31
CA ARG A 6 41.31 32.54 -26.22
C ARG A 6 41.51 32.28 -27.74
N HIS A 7 40.64 31.61 -28.52
CA HIS A 7 39.21 31.23 -28.47
C HIS A 7 38.88 30.12 -29.51
N SER A 8 37.91 29.26 -29.18
CA SER A 8 36.75 28.75 -29.97
C SER A 8 36.90 28.17 -31.40
N SER A 9 36.44 26.93 -31.61
CA SER A 9 35.19 26.64 -32.36
C SER A 9 34.77 25.16 -32.25
N ASP A 10 33.45 24.99 -32.17
CA ASP A 10 32.66 23.77 -32.00
C ASP A 10 32.72 22.79 -33.18
N ALA A 11 32.45 21.51 -32.91
CA ALA A 11 31.59 20.65 -33.74
C ALA A 11 31.25 19.33 -32.99
N ASP A 12 30.08 19.34 -32.37
CA ASP A 12 29.02 18.32 -32.39
C ASP A 12 29.35 16.82 -32.29
N GLY A 13 28.78 16.22 -31.23
CA GLY A 13 28.60 14.79 -31.07
C GLY A 13 27.68 14.48 -29.88
N GLN A 14 26.48 15.04 -29.87
CA GLN A 14 25.41 14.65 -28.94
C GLN A 14 24.92 13.23 -29.28
N GLU A 15 25.18 12.25 -28.42
CA GLU A 15 24.29 11.08 -28.29
C GLU A 15 23.30 11.35 -27.17
N HIS A 16 22.08 11.67 -27.58
CA HIS A 16 20.90 11.76 -26.71
C HIS A 16 20.60 10.37 -26.15
N ALA A 17 20.91 10.15 -24.87
CA ALA A 17 20.34 9.05 -24.11
C ALA A 17 18.84 9.32 -23.95
N ALA A 18 18.02 8.58 -24.70
CA ALA A 18 16.58 8.63 -24.62
C ALA A 18 16.11 8.11 -23.25
N VAL A 19 15.87 9.05 -22.32
CA VAL A 19 15.05 8.85 -21.13
C VAL A 19 13.64 8.51 -21.62
N ARG A 20 13.28 7.23 -21.61
CA ARG A 20 11.89 6.81 -21.77
C ARG A 20 11.27 6.69 -20.38
N THR A 21 10.52 7.74 -20.06
CA THR A 21 9.37 7.74 -19.17
C THR A 21 8.65 6.39 -19.25
N PHE A 22 8.34 5.79 -18.10
CA PHE A 22 7.32 4.75 -18.02
C PHE A 22 6.13 5.19 -18.88
N ALA A 23 5.72 4.33 -19.80
CA ALA A 23 4.59 4.60 -20.65
C ALA A 23 3.40 4.95 -19.75
N ARG A 24 2.86 6.17 -19.93
CA ARG A 24 1.58 6.55 -19.35
C ARG A 24 0.59 5.41 -19.62
N PRO A 25 -0.08 4.84 -18.61
CA PRO A 25 -1.25 4.03 -18.89
C PRO A 25 -2.21 4.89 -19.72
N ALA A 26 -2.71 4.33 -20.81
CA ALA A 26 -3.74 4.97 -21.60
C ALA A 26 -4.86 5.37 -20.64
N THR A 27 -5.14 6.68 -20.58
CA THR A 27 -6.13 7.27 -19.70
C THR A 27 -7.43 6.47 -19.74
N ALA A 28 -7.93 6.07 -18.57
CA ALA A 28 -9.25 5.49 -18.34
C ALA A 28 -10.43 6.44 -18.66
N ARG A 29 -10.24 7.38 -19.62
CA ARG A 29 -11.27 8.30 -20.11
C ARG A 29 -12.12 7.73 -21.25
N ASP A 30 -11.73 6.61 -21.86
CA ASP A 30 -12.43 6.06 -23.04
C ASP A 30 -13.37 4.87 -22.77
N ARG A 31 -13.61 4.48 -21.50
CA ARG A 31 -14.52 3.37 -21.16
C ARG A 31 -15.78 3.75 -20.38
N LEU A 32 -16.01 5.02 -20.07
CA LEU A 32 -17.23 5.49 -19.39
C LEU A 32 -18.05 6.41 -20.31
N ALA A 33 -18.46 5.88 -21.46
CA ALA A 33 -19.41 6.56 -22.35
C ALA A 33 -20.39 5.54 -22.94
N SER A 34 -21.19 4.86 -22.10
CA SER A 34 -22.45 4.21 -22.50
C SER A 34 -23.22 3.66 -21.29
N ALA A 35 -24.26 4.38 -20.85
CA ALA A 35 -25.53 3.91 -20.26
C ALA A 35 -26.17 5.08 -19.46
N ALA A 36 -26.91 5.96 -20.12
CA ALA A 36 -28.39 5.95 -20.15
C ALA A 36 -29.01 6.29 -18.78
N LYS A 37 -29.35 7.57 -18.51
CA LYS A 37 -30.69 8.16 -18.75
C LYS A 37 -31.86 7.23 -18.38
N LEU A 38 -32.41 7.43 -17.19
CA LEU A 38 -33.81 7.25 -16.73
C LEU A 38 -33.79 7.69 -15.26
N GLY A 39 -34.66 8.50 -14.69
CA GLY A 39 -35.90 9.15 -15.09
C GLY A 39 -36.35 9.89 -13.83
N THR A 40 -36.87 11.11 -14.00
CA THR A 40 -37.44 11.93 -12.93
C THR A 40 -38.62 11.27 -12.23
N THR A 41 -38.58 11.19 -10.90
CA THR A 41 -39.79 11.23 -10.06
C THR A 41 -39.48 11.86 -8.70
N ALA A 42 -40.18 12.96 -8.43
CA ALA A 42 -40.28 13.61 -7.14
C ALA A 42 -41.38 12.96 -6.28
N ALA A 43 -41.15 12.87 -4.97
CA ALA A 43 -42.15 12.87 -3.89
C ALA A 43 -41.38 13.02 -2.55
N LEU A 44 -41.39 14.18 -1.88
CA LEU A 44 -42.41 14.71 -0.96
C LEU A 44 -42.46 13.99 0.42
N LEU A 45 -41.93 14.70 1.43
CA LEU A 45 -42.30 14.80 2.86
C LEU A 45 -42.91 13.58 3.60
N LEU A 46 -42.39 13.28 4.80
CA LEU A 46 -43.15 13.40 6.06
C LEU A 46 -42.24 13.29 7.31
N ALA A 47 -42.51 14.18 8.27
CA ALA A 47 -41.97 14.20 9.63
C ALA A 47 -42.83 13.36 10.61
N LEU A 48 -42.25 12.96 11.75
CA LEU A 48 -42.85 12.69 13.10
C LEU A 48 -41.67 12.22 14.00
N ALA A 49 -41.19 12.92 15.05
CA ALA A 49 -41.75 13.36 16.33
C ALA A 49 -41.89 12.27 17.44
N GLY A 50 -41.15 12.47 18.54
CA GLY A 50 -41.45 12.04 19.92
C GLY A 50 -40.80 10.73 20.42
N CYS A 51 -40.53 10.47 21.71
CA CYS A 51 -40.48 11.26 22.94
C CYS A 51 -39.94 10.32 24.07
N ALA A 52 -39.14 10.87 24.99
CA ALA A 52 -38.95 10.57 26.43
C ALA A 52 -38.86 9.13 26.99
N GLY A 53 -37.92 8.95 27.94
CA GLY A 53 -38.05 7.93 29.01
C GLY A 53 -36.80 7.67 29.86
N ALA A 54 -36.56 8.50 30.89
CA ALA A 54 -35.79 8.12 32.08
C ALA A 54 -36.74 7.47 33.11
N PRO A 55 -36.24 6.64 34.05
CA PRO A 55 -36.06 7.19 35.40
C PRO A 55 -34.84 6.66 36.18
N ALA A 56 -34.55 7.39 37.26
CA ALA A 56 -33.47 7.27 38.21
C ALA A 56 -33.70 6.24 39.34
N SER A 57 -32.61 5.91 40.06
CA SER A 57 -32.47 5.69 41.53
C SER A 57 -31.39 4.61 41.79
N GLY A 58 -30.49 4.65 42.78
CA GLY A 58 -30.20 5.57 43.88
C GLY A 58 -29.14 4.91 44.81
N GLY A 59 -28.49 5.72 45.67
CA GLY A 59 -27.92 5.26 46.95
C GLY A 59 -26.40 5.01 47.05
N SER A 60 -25.70 5.93 47.71
CA SER A 60 -24.50 5.70 48.56
C SER A 60 -24.99 5.71 50.05
N PRO A 61 -24.32 5.14 51.10
CA PRO A 61 -22.94 5.51 51.52
C PRO A 61 -22.07 4.48 52.32
N THR A 62 -20.73 4.69 52.24
CA THR A 62 -19.67 4.71 53.30
C THR A 62 -19.25 3.49 54.18
N ALA A 63 -17.98 3.08 53.96
CA ALA A 63 -16.84 2.70 54.85
C ALA A 63 -16.87 1.57 55.92
N ALA A 64 -15.87 0.65 55.84
CA ALA A 64 -14.90 0.33 56.91
C ALA A 64 -13.80 -0.70 56.48
N THR A 65 -12.55 -0.24 56.62
CA THR A 65 -11.18 -0.78 56.81
C THR A 65 -10.82 -2.30 56.98
N THR A 66 -9.79 -2.72 56.21
CA THR A 66 -8.60 -3.61 56.51
C THR A 66 -8.70 -5.17 56.58
N PRO A 67 -7.60 -5.96 56.38
CA PRO A 67 -6.98 -6.34 55.10
C PRO A 67 -6.71 -7.86 54.91
N ALA A 68 -6.21 -8.19 53.71
CA ALA A 68 -5.23 -9.22 53.39
C ALA A 68 -5.67 -10.67 53.05
N THR A 69 -5.09 -11.10 51.92
CA THR A 69 -4.82 -12.47 51.44
C THR A 69 -5.97 -13.20 50.78
N THR A 70 -6.13 -12.99 49.46
CA THR A 70 -6.70 -14.02 48.59
C THR A 70 -6.02 -13.96 47.24
N THR A 71 -5.40 -15.10 46.91
CA THR A 71 -4.76 -15.47 45.66
C THR A 71 -5.60 -15.04 44.45
N ALA A 72 -5.05 -14.15 43.61
CA ALA A 72 -5.69 -13.76 42.36
C ALA A 72 -5.80 -14.97 41.42
N PRO A 73 -6.99 -15.30 40.90
CA PRO A 73 -7.09 -16.16 39.73
C PRO A 73 -6.52 -15.39 38.54
N ALA A 74 -5.64 -16.03 37.77
CA ALA A 74 -5.24 -15.55 36.46
C ALA A 74 -6.51 -15.40 35.62
N THR A 75 -7.00 -14.17 35.51
CA THR A 75 -8.09 -13.84 34.59
C THR A 75 -7.44 -13.78 33.23
N SER A 76 -7.54 -14.88 32.47
CA SER A 76 -7.29 -14.86 31.04
C SER A 76 -8.14 -13.74 30.44
N ALA A 77 -7.49 -12.70 29.94
CA ALA A 77 -8.16 -11.63 29.21
C ALA A 77 -9.00 -12.27 28.09
N PRO A 78 -10.27 -11.85 27.91
CA PRO A 78 -11.06 -12.34 26.80
C PRO A 78 -10.34 -11.93 25.51
N THR A 79 -9.99 -12.92 24.67
CA THR A 79 -9.70 -12.68 23.27
C THR A 79 -10.92 -11.97 22.71
N ALA A 80 -10.81 -10.67 22.45
CA ALA A 80 -11.86 -9.91 21.80
C ALA A 80 -12.21 -10.65 20.51
N ALA A 81 -13.48 -11.04 20.35
CA ALA A 81 -13.94 -11.55 19.08
C ALA A 81 -13.68 -10.45 18.03
N ALA A 82 -13.08 -10.83 16.91
CA ALA A 82 -12.92 -9.94 15.76
C ALA A 82 -14.31 -9.34 15.46
N VAL A 83 -14.44 -8.03 15.62
CA VAL A 83 -15.68 -7.34 15.27
C VAL A 83 -15.72 -7.33 13.75
N SER A 84 -16.68 -8.06 13.18
CA SER A 84 -16.91 -8.05 11.74
C SER A 84 -17.15 -6.62 11.29
N CYS A 85 -16.48 -6.23 10.20
CA CYS A 85 -16.73 -4.96 9.55
C CYS A 85 -18.25 -4.76 9.33
N PRO A 86 -18.80 -3.57 9.61
CA PRO A 86 -20.22 -3.33 9.42
C PRO A 86 -20.61 -3.73 7.99
N GLU A 87 -21.48 -4.73 7.88
CA GLU A 87 -21.90 -5.32 6.60
C GLU A 87 -22.53 -4.23 5.73
N SER A 88 -21.78 -3.75 4.73
CA SER A 88 -22.42 -3.15 3.57
C SER A 88 -23.06 -4.30 2.77
N PRO A 89 -24.34 -4.19 2.36
CA PRO A 89 -25.08 -5.27 1.67
C PRO A 89 -24.49 -5.70 0.31
N SER A 90 -23.43 -5.02 -0.14
CA SER A 90 -22.40 -5.56 -1.01
C SER A 90 -21.07 -5.28 -0.33
N GLN A 91 -20.14 -6.24 -0.29
CA GLN A 91 -18.73 -5.89 -0.26
C GLN A 91 -18.53 -4.84 -1.35
N GLY A 92 -18.34 -3.57 -0.97
CA GLY A 92 -18.61 -2.40 -1.79
C GLY A 92 -17.76 -2.30 -3.06
N PRO A 93 -17.78 -1.16 -3.77
CA PRO A 93 -17.03 -0.96 -5.01
C PRO A 93 -15.51 -0.82 -4.76
N TRP A 94 -14.91 -1.67 -3.93
CA TRP A 94 -13.55 -1.55 -3.43
C TRP A 94 -12.51 -2.21 -4.36
N GLY A 95 -12.93 -2.62 -5.56
CA GLY A 95 -12.06 -3.23 -6.56
C GLY A 95 -11.82 -4.72 -6.29
N ASP A 96 -10.55 -5.12 -6.22
CA ASP A 96 -10.09 -6.50 -6.04
C ASP A 96 -9.95 -6.91 -4.56
N VAL A 97 -10.46 -6.11 -3.62
CA VAL A 97 -10.38 -6.39 -2.18
C VAL A 97 -11.74 -6.30 -1.48
N ILE A 98 -11.86 -7.00 -0.36
CA ILE A 98 -13.06 -7.07 0.47
C ILE A 98 -12.71 -6.68 1.90
N ALA A 99 -13.64 -6.02 2.60
CA ALA A 99 -13.50 -5.75 4.03
C ALA A 99 -13.46 -7.08 4.83
N ASP A 100 -12.51 -7.19 5.74
CA ASP A 100 -12.20 -8.40 6.52
C ASP A 100 -12.46 -8.17 8.02
N GLU A 101 -11.59 -7.41 8.68
CA GLU A 101 -11.60 -7.22 10.15
C GLU A 101 -11.65 -5.74 10.52
N GLN A 102 -12.49 -5.37 11.49
CA GLN A 102 -12.46 -4.03 12.05
C GLN A 102 -11.32 -3.89 13.06
N ILE A 103 -10.46 -2.90 12.83
CA ILE A 103 -9.36 -2.54 13.71
C ILE A 103 -9.69 -1.21 14.37
N THR A 104 -9.59 -1.15 15.70
CA THR A 104 -9.73 0.07 16.49
C THR A 104 -8.41 0.39 17.17
N ASP A 105 -7.89 1.59 16.92
CA ASP A 105 -6.66 2.11 17.50
C ASP A 105 -6.88 3.50 18.14
N ALA A 106 -5.79 4.19 18.50
CA ALA A 106 -5.85 5.52 19.11
C ALA A 106 -6.41 6.61 18.18
N PHE A 107 -6.43 6.37 16.86
CA PHE A 107 -6.90 7.33 15.86
C PHE A 107 -8.36 7.10 15.47
N GLY A 108 -8.91 5.90 15.72
CA GLY A 108 -10.31 5.58 15.48
C GLY A 108 -10.48 4.14 15.04
N SER A 109 -11.48 3.88 14.20
CA SER A 109 -11.71 2.54 13.64
C SER A 109 -11.66 2.56 12.12
N TYR A 110 -11.13 1.48 11.54
CA TYR A 110 -11.16 1.20 10.11
C TYR A 110 -11.35 -0.30 9.89
N CYS A 111 -11.67 -0.69 8.66
CA CYS A 111 -11.71 -2.07 8.22
C CYS A 111 -10.45 -2.42 7.45
N ARG A 112 -9.72 -3.44 7.92
CA ARG A 112 -8.73 -4.12 7.10
C ARG A 112 -9.42 -4.77 5.92
N THR A 113 -8.72 -4.87 4.82
CA THR A 113 -9.12 -5.49 3.58
C THR A 113 -8.29 -6.75 3.33
N ALA A 114 -8.89 -7.71 2.64
CA ALA A 114 -8.25 -8.91 2.14
C ALA A 114 -8.49 -9.00 0.64
N LEU A 115 -7.62 -9.73 -0.07
CA LEU A 115 -7.83 -10.00 -1.50
C LEU A 115 -9.17 -10.74 -1.69
N ASP A 116 -10.01 -10.25 -2.59
CA ASP A 116 -11.24 -10.95 -2.96
C ASP A 116 -10.88 -12.20 -3.77
N PRO A 117 -11.16 -13.43 -3.28
CA PRO A 117 -10.88 -14.66 -4.03
C PRO A 117 -11.67 -14.75 -5.34
N ASP A 118 -12.78 -14.03 -5.48
CA ASP A 118 -13.62 -14.00 -6.67
C ASP A 118 -13.24 -12.86 -7.64
N SER A 119 -12.28 -11.99 -7.27
CA SER A 119 -11.78 -10.93 -8.16
C SER A 119 -11.07 -11.50 -9.37
N ALA A 120 -11.08 -10.74 -10.47
CA ALA A 120 -10.35 -11.10 -11.67
C ALA A 120 -8.83 -11.15 -11.41
N ALA A 121 -8.31 -10.27 -10.56
CA ALA A 121 -6.90 -10.26 -10.18
C ALA A 121 -6.48 -11.54 -9.44
N ALA A 122 -7.35 -12.10 -8.59
CA ALA A 122 -7.07 -13.34 -7.87
C ALA A 122 -7.07 -14.60 -8.76
N GLN A 123 -7.67 -14.53 -9.96
CA GLN A 123 -7.67 -15.66 -10.89
C GLN A 123 -6.32 -15.80 -11.60
N PHE A 124 -5.84 -17.03 -11.69
CA PHE A 124 -4.60 -17.33 -12.42
C PHE A 124 -4.78 -17.13 -13.92
N ASP A 125 -3.92 -16.30 -14.53
CA ASP A 125 -3.86 -16.10 -15.97
C ASP A 125 -2.53 -16.60 -16.54
N ALA A 126 -2.58 -17.79 -17.13
CA ALA A 126 -1.43 -18.42 -17.78
C ALA A 126 -0.83 -17.57 -18.91
N ALA A 127 -1.58 -16.61 -19.49
CA ALA A 127 -1.05 -15.71 -20.52
C ALA A 127 -0.01 -14.71 -19.99
N THR A 128 0.04 -14.49 -18.67
CA THR A 128 1.04 -13.64 -18.02
C THR A 128 2.37 -14.36 -17.76
N VAL A 129 2.41 -15.68 -17.96
CA VAL A 129 3.55 -16.53 -17.63
C VAL A 129 4.55 -16.63 -18.79
N ASP A 130 5.82 -16.33 -18.51
CA ASP A 130 6.93 -16.58 -19.42
C ASP A 130 7.40 -18.03 -19.33
N LEU A 131 6.74 -18.90 -20.09
CA LEU A 131 7.02 -20.34 -20.14
C LEU A 131 8.48 -20.67 -20.51
N GLU A 132 9.13 -19.86 -21.35
CA GLU A 132 10.52 -20.08 -21.74
C GLU A 132 11.47 -19.89 -20.55
N SER A 133 11.22 -18.85 -19.75
CA SER A 133 12.00 -18.62 -18.53
C SER A 133 11.79 -19.73 -17.49
N LEU A 134 10.54 -20.18 -17.31
CA LEU A 134 10.21 -21.26 -16.38
C LEU A 134 10.94 -22.55 -16.77
N GLU A 135 10.88 -22.95 -18.04
CA GLU A 135 11.60 -24.13 -18.55
C GLU A 135 13.11 -24.00 -18.34
N THR A 136 13.68 -22.84 -18.65
CA THR A 136 15.12 -22.55 -18.51
C THR A 136 15.61 -22.74 -17.06
N TYR A 137 14.81 -22.33 -16.10
CA TYR A 137 15.18 -22.33 -14.67
C TYR A 137 14.54 -23.48 -13.87
N GLY A 138 13.81 -24.38 -14.53
CA GLY A 138 13.26 -25.58 -13.92
C GLY A 138 12.01 -25.37 -13.06
N PHE A 139 11.25 -24.29 -13.30
CA PHE A 139 9.96 -24.03 -12.66
C PHE A 139 8.80 -24.58 -13.49
N THR A 140 7.70 -24.88 -12.81
CA THR A 140 6.47 -25.40 -13.38
C THR A 140 5.36 -24.36 -13.42
N LEU A 141 4.31 -24.61 -14.21
CA LEU A 141 3.13 -23.74 -14.25
C LEU A 141 2.37 -23.77 -12.91
N ASP A 142 2.30 -24.92 -12.25
CA ASP A 142 1.67 -25.07 -10.93
C ASP A 142 2.40 -24.22 -9.86
N GLU A 143 3.73 -24.12 -9.95
CA GLU A 143 4.51 -23.23 -9.09
C GLU A 143 4.22 -21.75 -9.39
N ALA A 144 4.03 -21.37 -10.66
CA ALA A 144 3.61 -20.02 -11.03
C ALA A 144 2.23 -19.66 -10.48
N GLU A 145 1.27 -20.57 -10.53
CA GLU A 145 -0.06 -20.38 -9.94
C GLU A 145 0.02 -20.20 -8.41
N ALA A 146 0.78 -21.08 -7.73
CA ALA A 146 0.98 -20.98 -6.29
C ALA A 146 1.68 -19.67 -5.89
N ALA A 147 2.73 -19.29 -6.62
CA ALA A 147 3.45 -18.04 -6.40
C ALA A 147 2.57 -16.81 -6.59
N GLN A 148 1.73 -16.79 -7.65
CA GLN A 148 0.79 -15.69 -7.89
C GLN A 148 -0.13 -15.48 -6.69
N SER A 149 -0.74 -16.55 -6.18
CA SER A 149 -1.67 -16.46 -5.05
C SER A 149 -1.01 -15.85 -3.81
N VAL A 150 0.21 -16.30 -3.48
CA VAL A 150 0.95 -15.78 -2.33
C VAL A 150 1.42 -14.34 -2.54
N ALA A 151 1.88 -14.00 -3.74
CA ALA A 151 2.31 -12.64 -4.09
C ALA A 151 1.16 -11.64 -3.99
N LEU A 152 0.00 -11.94 -4.59
CA LEU A 152 -1.16 -11.04 -4.56
C LEU A 152 -1.69 -10.85 -3.14
N ARG A 153 -1.72 -11.91 -2.33
CA ARG A 153 -2.09 -11.80 -0.92
C ARG A 153 -1.12 -10.91 -0.14
N TYR A 154 0.18 -11.08 -0.35
CA TYR A 154 1.20 -10.21 0.25
C TYR A 154 0.98 -8.74 -0.15
N VAL A 155 0.80 -8.47 -1.44
CA VAL A 155 0.61 -7.10 -1.95
C VAL A 155 -0.66 -6.47 -1.35
N ALA A 156 -1.79 -7.17 -1.37
CA ALA A 156 -3.06 -6.67 -0.85
C ALA A 156 -3.02 -6.44 0.67
N GLU A 157 -2.60 -7.45 1.44
CA GLU A 157 -2.79 -7.46 2.89
C GLU A 157 -1.61 -6.87 3.68
N LEU A 158 -0.38 -7.04 3.18
CA LEU A 158 0.82 -6.51 3.85
C LEU A 158 1.38 -5.28 3.16
N GLY A 159 1.37 -5.24 1.83
CA GLY A 159 1.87 -4.12 1.05
C GLY A 159 0.98 -2.88 1.17
N LEU A 160 -0.32 -3.05 0.87
CA LEU A 160 -1.29 -1.97 0.68
C LEU A 160 -2.20 -1.73 1.88
N ASP A 161 -2.36 -2.69 2.79
CA ASP A 161 -3.32 -2.56 3.89
C ASP A 161 -2.79 -2.93 5.28
N SER A 162 -1.46 -2.99 5.42
CA SER A 162 -0.82 -3.26 6.70
C SER A 162 -1.04 -2.15 7.72
N SER A 163 -1.23 -2.51 8.99
CA SER A 163 -1.29 -1.56 10.11
C SER A 163 -0.05 -0.65 10.20
N ARG A 164 1.10 -1.10 9.69
CA ARG A 164 2.36 -0.33 9.65
C ARG A 164 2.24 0.98 8.87
N LEU A 165 1.30 1.07 7.92
CA LEU A 165 1.08 2.27 7.12
C LEU A 165 0.68 3.48 7.97
N ASP A 166 0.08 3.27 9.14
CA ASP A 166 -0.33 4.37 10.05
C ASP A 166 0.59 4.55 11.27
N ASP A 167 1.35 3.52 11.66
CA ASP A 167 2.10 3.53 12.91
C ASP A 167 3.57 3.89 12.72
N TYR A 168 3.90 5.18 12.69
CA TYR A 168 5.29 5.64 12.61
C TYR A 168 6.08 5.53 13.91
N SER A 169 5.42 5.14 15.01
CA SER A 169 6.05 5.05 16.33
C SER A 169 6.77 3.72 16.57
N THR A 170 6.29 2.64 15.96
CA THR A 170 6.96 1.33 16.02
C THR A 170 8.20 1.33 15.13
N ALA A 171 9.34 0.91 15.71
CA ALA A 171 10.59 0.75 14.96
C ALA A 171 10.44 -0.27 13.84
N ASP A 172 11.02 0.02 12.67
CA ASP A 172 10.93 -0.82 11.47
C ASP A 172 11.35 -2.27 11.70
N THR A 173 12.41 -2.48 12.48
CA THR A 173 12.88 -3.82 12.85
C THR A 173 11.89 -4.58 13.71
N VAL A 174 11.19 -3.90 14.63
CA VAL A 174 10.17 -4.53 15.49
C VAL A 174 8.98 -4.97 14.66
N TRP A 175 8.55 -4.15 13.70
CA TRP A 175 7.47 -4.56 12.79
C TRP A 175 7.90 -5.72 11.89
N PHE A 176 9.10 -5.65 11.30
CA PHE A 176 9.61 -6.71 10.42
C PHE A 176 9.63 -8.07 11.12
N GLU A 177 10.00 -8.12 12.40
CA GLU A 177 9.98 -9.33 13.22
C GLU A 177 8.60 -9.99 13.32
N THR A 178 7.50 -9.23 13.16
CA THR A 178 6.13 -9.77 13.19
C THR A 178 5.71 -10.44 11.89
N VAL A 179 6.32 -10.06 10.76
CA VAL A 179 5.97 -10.55 9.42
C VAL A 179 7.05 -11.44 8.79
N LYS A 180 8.24 -11.52 9.39
CA LYS A 180 9.41 -12.21 8.83
C LYS A 180 9.15 -13.67 8.46
N GLU A 181 8.20 -14.36 9.08
CA GLU A 181 7.83 -15.74 8.74
C GLU A 181 7.18 -15.89 7.36
N SER A 182 6.70 -14.78 6.77
CA SER A 182 6.29 -14.71 5.37
C SER A 182 7.48 -14.83 4.40
N PHE A 183 8.70 -14.67 4.91
CA PHE A 183 9.94 -14.73 4.16
C PHE A 183 10.72 -16.01 4.47
N THR A 184 11.52 -16.47 3.50
CA THR A 184 12.45 -17.58 3.70
C THR A 184 13.57 -17.18 4.67
N PRO A 185 14.23 -18.14 5.35
CA PRO A 185 15.36 -17.81 6.25
C PRO A 185 16.51 -17.05 5.56
N SER A 186 16.76 -17.32 4.27
CA SER A 186 17.74 -16.58 3.45
C SER A 186 17.29 -15.14 3.24
N ALA A 187 16.05 -14.92 2.83
CA ALA A 187 15.47 -13.59 2.66
C ALA A 187 15.48 -12.80 3.97
N GLN A 188 15.13 -13.42 5.11
CA GLN A 188 15.22 -12.79 6.42
C GLN A 188 16.65 -12.33 6.73
N SER A 189 17.64 -13.20 6.49
CA SER A 189 19.06 -12.88 6.73
C SER A 189 19.57 -11.75 5.84
N TYR A 190 19.01 -11.61 4.64
CA TYR A 190 19.32 -10.53 3.71
C TYR A 190 18.61 -9.21 4.05
N LEU A 191 17.30 -9.27 4.36
CA LEU A 191 16.46 -8.10 4.59
C LEU A 191 16.67 -7.46 5.95
N SER A 192 16.87 -8.23 7.02
CA SER A 192 17.05 -7.68 8.38
C SER A 192 18.11 -6.56 8.47
N PRO A 193 19.34 -6.71 7.97
CA PRO A 193 20.32 -5.63 8.01
C PRO A 193 19.96 -4.43 7.11
N LEU A 194 19.22 -4.65 6.02
CA LEU A 194 18.72 -3.57 5.16
C LEU A 194 17.62 -2.77 5.86
N VAL A 195 16.68 -3.46 6.51
CA VAL A 195 15.61 -2.84 7.31
C VAL A 195 16.21 -2.08 8.49
N GLU A 196 17.22 -2.61 9.16
CA GLU A 196 17.90 -1.92 10.26
C GLU A 196 18.64 -0.65 9.78
N SER A 197 19.26 -0.70 8.60
CA SER A 197 20.10 0.40 8.09
C SER A 197 19.31 1.47 7.33
N PHE A 198 18.30 1.07 6.58
CA PHE A 198 17.59 1.93 5.61
C PHE A 198 16.09 2.00 5.86
N GLY A 199 15.54 1.16 6.74
CA GLY A 199 14.11 1.09 6.99
C GLY A 199 13.35 0.23 5.98
N LEU A 200 12.07 0.04 6.24
CA LEU A 200 11.18 -0.86 5.50
C LEU A 200 10.86 -0.39 4.07
N ARG A 201 10.76 0.93 3.87
CA ARG A 201 10.48 1.55 2.55
C ARG A 201 11.66 1.33 1.61
N ASP A 202 12.85 1.73 2.04
CA ASP A 202 14.05 1.72 1.19
C ASP A 202 14.60 0.31 0.97
N SER A 203 14.28 -0.64 1.86
CA SER A 203 14.49 -2.07 1.64
C SER A 203 13.45 -2.72 0.70
N GLY A 204 12.43 -1.97 0.26
CA GLY A 204 11.44 -2.43 -0.70
C GLY A 204 10.40 -3.40 -0.14
N VAL A 205 10.32 -3.56 1.19
CA VAL A 205 9.43 -4.52 1.85
C VAL A 205 7.99 -4.01 1.84
N ILE A 206 7.77 -2.78 2.29
CA ILE A 206 6.46 -2.16 2.41
C ILE A 206 6.59 -0.65 2.18
N MET A 207 5.58 -0.03 1.59
CA MET A 207 5.48 1.42 1.32
C MET A 207 5.25 2.30 2.56
N THR A 208 5.72 1.87 3.73
CA THR A 208 5.53 2.62 4.97
C THR A 208 6.19 4.00 4.91
N GLN A 209 5.78 4.91 5.82
CA GLN A 209 6.30 6.28 5.96
C GLN A 209 6.03 7.20 4.77
N SER A 210 5.25 6.73 3.80
CA SER A 210 4.95 7.46 2.56
C SER A 210 3.56 8.07 2.58
N LEU A 211 2.62 7.43 3.28
CA LEU A 211 1.24 7.88 3.40
C LEU A 211 1.10 8.94 4.51
N PRO A 212 0.06 9.79 4.47
CA PRO A 212 -0.34 10.55 5.64
C PRO A 212 -0.71 9.62 6.80
N SER A 213 -0.44 10.06 8.03
CA SER A 213 -0.88 9.34 9.24
C SER A 213 -1.63 10.30 10.17
N PRO A 214 -2.81 9.88 10.69
CA PRO A 214 -3.52 8.66 10.31
C PRO A 214 -4.20 8.79 8.94
N LEU A 215 -4.37 7.67 8.24
CA LEU A 215 -5.37 7.54 7.18
C LEU A 215 -6.79 7.60 7.76
N GLY A 216 -7.81 7.69 6.89
CA GLY A 216 -9.23 7.76 7.27
C GLY A 216 -9.66 6.74 8.32
N ARG A 217 -10.51 7.19 9.25
CA ARG A 217 -11.02 6.42 10.41
C ARG A 217 -12.55 6.48 10.50
N ASP A 218 -13.21 6.31 9.36
CA ASP A 218 -14.67 6.39 9.21
C ASP A 218 -15.39 5.06 9.54
N GLY A 219 -14.65 4.04 9.99
CA GLY A 219 -15.15 2.69 10.24
C GLY A 219 -15.34 1.83 8.99
N GLY A 220 -15.07 2.37 7.80
CA GLY A 220 -15.05 1.65 6.52
C GLY A 220 -13.66 1.11 6.17
N PRO A 221 -13.50 0.49 4.98
CA PRO A 221 -12.21 0.01 4.49
C PRO A 221 -11.15 1.11 4.47
N ARG A 222 -9.94 0.79 4.93
CA ARG A 222 -8.81 1.75 4.88
C ARG A 222 -8.48 2.15 3.44
N ALA A 223 -8.30 1.15 2.57
CA ALA A 223 -8.26 1.37 1.14
C ALA A 223 -9.70 1.52 0.62
N THR A 224 -10.03 2.67 0.04
CA THR A 224 -11.38 2.94 -0.49
C THR A 224 -11.61 2.28 -1.85
N SER A 225 -10.53 1.92 -2.56
CA SER A 225 -10.52 1.09 -3.75
C SER A 225 -9.11 0.53 -3.97
N THR A 226 -8.98 -0.74 -4.35
CA THR A 226 -7.71 -1.35 -4.75
C THR A 226 -7.90 -2.12 -6.04
N GLU A 227 -7.15 -1.77 -7.07
CA GLU A 227 -7.05 -2.53 -8.32
C GLU A 227 -5.67 -3.19 -8.37
N LEU A 228 -5.62 -4.48 -8.67
CA LEU A 228 -4.41 -5.30 -8.77
C LEU A 228 -4.34 -5.96 -10.14
N ALA A 229 -3.13 -6.12 -10.66
CA ALA A 229 -2.88 -6.93 -11.83
C ALA A 229 -1.53 -7.64 -11.73
N VAL A 230 -1.44 -8.79 -12.38
CA VAL A 230 -0.17 -9.47 -12.62
C VAL A 230 0.31 -9.08 -14.02
N ASP A 231 1.41 -8.34 -14.08
CA ASP A 231 2.00 -7.91 -15.34
C ASP A 231 2.71 -9.08 -16.03
N ARG A 232 3.46 -9.85 -15.24
CA ARG A 232 4.24 -10.99 -15.73
C ARG A 232 4.66 -11.91 -14.59
N ILE A 233 4.69 -13.22 -14.87
CA ILE A 233 5.35 -14.22 -14.04
C ILE A 233 6.52 -14.80 -14.83
N PHE A 234 7.73 -14.74 -14.29
CA PHE A 234 8.94 -15.18 -14.99
C PHE A 234 10.00 -15.68 -14.01
N ALA A 235 10.88 -16.55 -14.47
CA ALA A 235 12.03 -16.98 -13.70
C ALA A 235 13.30 -16.19 -14.08
N ALA A 236 14.14 -15.90 -13.09
CA ALA A 236 15.39 -15.18 -13.27
C ALA A 236 16.47 -15.69 -12.30
N PRO A 237 17.76 -15.39 -12.53
CA PRO A 237 18.78 -15.60 -11.51
C PRO A 237 18.44 -14.76 -10.27
N GLY A 238 18.53 -15.35 -9.08
CA GLY A 238 18.40 -14.64 -7.82
C GLY A 238 19.57 -13.69 -7.56
N LEU A 239 19.55 -13.05 -6.39
CA LEU A 239 20.57 -12.06 -6.01
C LEU A 239 22.00 -12.64 -5.95
N ASP A 240 22.13 -13.91 -5.59
CA ASP A 240 23.40 -14.64 -5.60
C ASP A 240 23.85 -15.07 -7.02
N ARG A 241 23.01 -14.85 -8.03
CA ARG A 241 23.15 -15.27 -9.43
C ARG A 241 23.30 -16.78 -9.64
N GLN A 242 23.05 -17.57 -8.60
CA GLN A 242 23.21 -19.03 -8.61
C GLN A 242 21.88 -19.74 -8.39
N THR A 243 21.07 -19.20 -7.48
CA THR A 243 19.78 -19.75 -7.11
C THR A 243 18.71 -19.07 -7.95
N PRO A 244 17.98 -19.81 -8.81
CA PRO A 244 16.92 -19.21 -9.60
C PRO A 244 15.72 -18.83 -8.71
N VAL A 245 15.08 -17.73 -9.06
CA VAL A 245 13.87 -17.23 -8.41
C VAL A 245 12.74 -17.11 -9.43
N LEU A 246 11.54 -17.47 -9.01
CA LEU A 246 10.30 -17.24 -9.74
C LEU A 246 9.72 -15.92 -9.26
N VAL A 247 9.62 -14.94 -10.16
CA VAL A 247 9.18 -13.57 -9.87
C VAL A 247 7.77 -13.36 -10.39
N VAL A 248 6.88 -12.94 -9.49
CA VAL A 248 5.57 -12.39 -9.82
C VAL A 248 5.68 -10.87 -9.81
N SER A 249 5.58 -10.27 -10.98
CA SER A 249 5.55 -8.81 -11.15
C SER A 249 4.10 -8.34 -11.18
N THR A 250 3.76 -7.43 -10.28
CA THR A 250 2.41 -6.90 -10.13
C THR A 250 2.37 -5.41 -10.40
N THR A 251 1.22 -4.92 -10.82
CA THR A 251 0.85 -3.51 -10.77
C THR A 251 -0.34 -3.32 -9.86
N PHE A 252 -0.45 -2.12 -9.29
CA PHE A 252 -1.55 -1.77 -8.43
C PHE A 252 -1.94 -0.29 -8.56
N SER A 253 -3.20 -0.01 -8.23
CA SER A 253 -3.74 1.32 -8.02
C SER A 253 -4.66 1.28 -6.81
N THR A 254 -4.28 1.97 -5.73
CA THR A 254 -5.03 1.99 -4.47
C THR A 254 -5.37 3.41 -4.08
N ALA A 255 -6.64 3.63 -3.73
CA ALA A 255 -7.14 4.88 -3.21
C ALA A 255 -7.25 4.84 -1.68
N TYR A 256 -6.86 5.94 -1.02
CA TYR A 256 -7.03 6.13 0.42
C TYR A 256 -7.74 7.47 0.66
N SER A 257 -8.41 7.59 1.80
CA SER A 257 -8.86 8.88 2.32
C SER A 257 -7.88 9.37 3.39
N ALA A 258 -7.53 10.65 3.35
CA ALA A 258 -6.80 11.31 4.43
C ALA A 258 -7.27 12.76 4.55
N THR A 259 -7.10 13.35 5.74
CA THR A 259 -7.44 14.76 5.91
C THR A 259 -6.46 15.65 5.16
N ASP A 260 -6.92 16.79 4.66
CA ASP A 260 -6.07 17.81 4.01
C ASP A 260 -4.84 18.16 4.85
N ALA A 261 -5.02 18.37 6.15
CA ALA A 261 -3.93 18.68 7.08
C ALA A 261 -2.86 17.58 7.11
N ALA A 262 -3.28 16.32 7.17
CA ALA A 262 -2.36 15.19 7.16
C ALA A 262 -1.61 15.04 5.82
N ILE A 263 -2.28 15.34 4.69
CA ILE A 263 -1.66 15.35 3.35
C ILE A 263 -0.61 16.47 3.25
N VAL A 264 -0.95 17.68 3.70
CA VAL A 264 -0.03 18.83 3.75
C VAL A 264 1.18 18.50 4.63
N ASP A 265 0.97 17.94 5.82
CA ASP A 265 2.05 17.53 6.73
C ASP A 265 2.95 16.45 6.11
N ALA A 266 2.37 15.47 5.40
CA ALA A 266 3.14 14.44 4.70
C ALA A 266 3.93 15.00 3.51
N ALA A 267 3.36 15.96 2.77
CA ALA A 267 4.01 16.59 1.62
C ALA A 267 5.16 17.51 2.03
N ILE A 268 5.04 18.21 3.16
CA ILE A 268 6.07 19.13 3.68
C ILE A 268 7.16 18.37 4.45
N ARG A 269 6.84 17.22 5.05
CA ARG A 269 7.77 16.45 5.89
C ARG A 269 9.12 16.23 5.21
N ASP A 270 10.16 16.80 5.81
CA ASP A 270 11.56 16.64 5.40
C ASP A 270 12.20 15.36 5.99
N GLU A 271 11.40 14.31 6.20
CA GLU A 271 11.92 12.97 6.55
C GLU A 271 12.83 12.41 5.45
N ARG A 272 12.85 13.07 4.28
CA ARG A 272 13.48 12.65 3.04
C ARG A 272 14.61 13.60 2.58
N GLY A 273 14.91 14.69 3.29
CA GLY A 273 15.97 15.66 2.93
C GLY A 273 15.82 16.33 1.56
N THR A 274 14.63 16.27 0.95
CA THR A 274 14.39 16.54 -0.48
C THR A 274 13.20 17.47 -0.74
N SER A 275 12.42 17.82 0.28
CA SER A 275 11.24 18.66 0.14
C SER A 275 11.56 20.11 0.55
N ASN A 276 11.47 21.03 -0.39
CA ASN A 276 11.41 22.48 -0.13
C ASN A 276 9.96 22.99 -0.18
N LEU A 277 8.97 22.10 -0.03
CA LEU A 277 7.57 22.48 -0.08
C LEU A 277 7.19 23.21 1.21
N THR A 278 6.47 24.31 1.05
CA THR A 278 5.88 25.08 2.15
C THR A 278 4.38 25.12 1.98
N GLU A 279 3.66 25.34 3.07
CA GLU A 279 2.20 25.51 3.03
C GLU A 279 1.78 26.62 2.07
N ASP A 280 2.49 27.77 2.06
CA ASP A 280 2.24 28.87 1.13
C ASP A 280 2.39 28.46 -0.34
N SER A 281 3.37 27.60 -0.65
CA SER A 281 3.55 27.04 -1.98
C SER A 281 2.36 26.14 -2.35
N LEU A 282 1.95 25.25 -1.43
CA LEU A 282 0.83 24.34 -1.63
C LEU A 282 -0.51 25.10 -1.79
N ARG A 283 -0.74 26.18 -1.05
CA ARG A 283 -1.93 27.04 -1.22
C ARG A 283 -2.06 27.60 -2.65
N THR A 284 -0.92 27.77 -3.33
CA THR A 284 -0.88 28.29 -4.70
C THR A 284 -1.02 27.17 -5.74
N THR A 285 -0.37 26.02 -5.52
CA THR A 285 -0.29 24.95 -6.52
C THR A 285 -1.37 23.89 -6.38
N THR A 286 -1.90 23.69 -5.18
CA THR A 286 -2.89 22.66 -4.82
C THR A 286 -3.99 23.28 -3.94
N PRO A 287 -4.77 24.24 -4.45
CA PRO A 287 -5.76 24.98 -3.64
C PRO A 287 -6.92 24.12 -3.12
N THR A 288 -7.11 22.92 -3.68
CA THR A 288 -8.10 21.93 -3.23
C THR A 288 -7.88 21.52 -1.78
N LEU A 289 -6.61 21.35 -1.35
CA LEU A 289 -6.23 21.05 0.05
C LEU A 289 -6.51 22.19 1.06
N PHE A 290 -7.10 23.29 0.61
CA PHE A 290 -7.37 24.47 1.42
C PHE A 290 -8.77 25.04 1.15
N ASP A 291 -9.67 24.25 0.55
CA ASP A 291 -10.99 24.70 0.14
C ASP A 291 -12.03 24.65 1.28
N GLY A 292 -11.66 24.05 2.42
CA GLY A 292 -12.48 23.92 3.62
C GLY A 292 -13.30 22.63 3.69
N ASN A 293 -13.17 21.73 2.71
CA ASN A 293 -13.58 20.35 2.83
C ASN A 293 -12.41 19.55 3.39
N ASP A 294 -12.62 18.83 4.49
CA ASP A 294 -11.50 18.21 5.23
C ASP A 294 -11.01 16.88 4.63
N ASP A 295 -11.63 16.36 3.57
CA ASP A 295 -11.33 15.05 2.98
C ASP A 295 -10.89 15.16 1.51
N GLU A 296 -9.63 14.78 1.25
CA GLU A 296 -9.09 14.63 -0.10
C GLU A 296 -8.67 13.16 -0.33
N GLY A 297 -8.93 12.68 -1.54
CA GLY A 297 -8.50 11.35 -1.95
C GLY A 297 -7.00 11.31 -2.19
N LEU A 298 -6.35 10.21 -1.81
CA LEU A 298 -5.00 9.87 -2.25
C LEU A 298 -5.08 8.74 -3.24
N LEU A 299 -4.22 8.80 -4.25
CA LEU A 299 -4.02 7.73 -5.20
C LEU A 299 -2.57 7.26 -5.14
N LEU A 300 -2.40 5.99 -4.77
CA LEU A 300 -1.13 5.31 -4.78
C LEU A 300 -1.11 4.34 -5.98
N THR A 301 -0.17 4.54 -6.89
CA THR A 301 0.02 3.65 -8.05
C THR A 301 1.43 3.11 -8.07
N GLY A 302 1.60 1.84 -8.42
CA GLY A 302 2.92 1.23 -8.42
C GLY A 302 2.91 -0.23 -8.82
N GLY A 303 3.93 -0.94 -8.36
CA GLY A 303 4.07 -2.37 -8.56
C GLY A 303 5.00 -3.02 -7.54
N PHE A 304 4.85 -4.33 -7.41
CA PHE A 304 5.75 -5.17 -6.64
C PHE A 304 6.40 -6.22 -7.53
N ASN A 305 7.63 -6.59 -7.21
CA ASN A 305 8.22 -7.83 -7.66
C ASN A 305 8.38 -8.73 -6.44
N VAL A 306 7.63 -9.83 -6.41
CA VAL A 306 7.68 -10.82 -5.32
C VAL A 306 8.30 -12.10 -5.88
N GLY A 307 9.45 -12.49 -5.34
CA GLY A 307 10.25 -13.62 -5.78
C GLY A 307 10.15 -14.82 -4.83
N PHE A 308 10.17 -16.02 -5.40
CA PHE A 308 10.04 -17.30 -4.70
C PHE A 308 11.17 -18.25 -5.11
N GLY A 309 11.68 -19.03 -4.16
CA GLY A 309 12.69 -20.06 -4.42
C GLY A 309 12.07 -21.35 -4.95
N ALA A 310 12.85 -22.14 -5.72
CA ALA A 310 12.39 -23.44 -6.23
C ALA A 310 11.91 -24.36 -5.09
N GLY A 311 10.71 -24.94 -5.24
CA GLY A 311 10.08 -25.80 -4.24
C GLY A 311 9.53 -25.10 -2.99
N GLU A 312 9.60 -23.77 -2.90
CA GLU A 312 9.10 -22.99 -1.76
C GLU A 312 8.26 -21.79 -2.26
N MET A 313 7.03 -22.08 -2.68
CA MET A 313 6.08 -21.05 -3.16
C MET A 313 5.29 -20.39 -2.01
N SER A 314 5.45 -20.87 -0.78
CA SER A 314 4.68 -20.36 0.37
C SER A 314 5.38 -19.22 1.12
N ARG A 315 6.67 -19.00 0.84
CA ARG A 315 7.51 -17.99 1.48
C ARG A 315 8.26 -17.16 0.44
N ILE A 316 8.39 -15.88 0.72
CA ILE A 316 9.02 -14.90 -0.15
C ILE A 316 10.54 -14.97 -0.01
N GLU A 317 11.25 -15.16 -1.12
CA GLU A 317 12.71 -15.12 -1.24
C GLU A 317 13.21 -13.70 -1.54
N TYR A 318 12.41 -12.92 -2.25
CA TYR A 318 12.76 -11.58 -2.69
C TYR A 318 11.52 -10.69 -2.73
N VAL A 319 11.66 -9.43 -2.34
CA VAL A 319 10.63 -8.41 -2.53
C VAL A 319 11.27 -7.10 -2.96
N GLY A 320 10.63 -6.44 -3.90
CA GLY A 320 10.92 -5.06 -4.27
C GLY A 320 9.64 -4.34 -4.66
N THR A 321 9.59 -3.03 -4.44
CA THR A 321 8.42 -2.22 -4.76
C THR A 321 8.84 -0.92 -5.42
N ALA A 322 7.98 -0.39 -6.28
CA ALA A 322 8.10 0.94 -6.86
C ALA A 322 6.71 1.57 -6.89
N TRP A 323 6.59 2.85 -6.55
CA TRP A 323 5.28 3.50 -6.47
C TRP A 323 5.36 5.02 -6.51
N VAL A 324 4.21 5.64 -6.75
CA VAL A 324 3.96 7.07 -6.70
C VAL A 324 2.71 7.30 -5.87
N LEU A 325 2.78 8.24 -4.93
CA LEU A 325 1.65 8.73 -4.15
C LEU A 325 1.31 10.14 -4.61
N ALA A 326 0.05 10.36 -4.98
CA ALA A 326 -0.47 11.66 -5.37
C ALA A 326 -1.84 11.93 -4.74
N THR A 327 -2.28 13.18 -4.78
CA THR A 327 -3.69 13.54 -4.56
C THR A 327 -4.57 12.94 -5.65
N GLY A 328 -5.87 12.78 -5.37
CA GLY A 328 -6.84 12.16 -6.29
C GLY A 328 -6.98 12.95 -7.59
N ASP A 329 -6.82 14.26 -7.52
CA ASP A 329 -6.75 15.16 -8.68
C ASP A 329 -5.39 15.15 -9.41
N GLN A 330 -4.40 14.46 -8.85
CA GLN A 330 -3.01 14.33 -9.31
C GLN A 330 -2.24 15.66 -9.42
N ASN A 331 -2.72 16.73 -8.80
CA ASN A 331 -2.05 18.03 -8.83
C ASN A 331 -0.83 18.08 -7.90
N LEU A 332 -0.81 17.23 -6.86
CA LEU A 332 0.30 17.09 -5.94
C LEU A 332 0.83 15.65 -5.93
N ARG A 333 2.12 15.49 -6.24
CA ARG A 333 2.87 14.25 -5.95
C ARG A 333 3.44 14.37 -4.54
N VAL A 334 2.89 13.60 -3.61
CA VAL A 334 3.24 13.60 -2.18
C VAL A 334 4.54 12.84 -1.96
N ASP A 335 4.69 11.69 -2.61
CA ASP A 335 5.91 10.88 -2.56
C ASP A 335 6.02 9.98 -3.79
N ALA A 336 7.19 9.41 -3.98
CA ALA A 336 7.41 8.33 -4.91
C ALA A 336 8.71 7.62 -4.58
N PHE A 337 8.67 6.31 -4.75
CA PHE A 337 9.81 5.44 -4.59
C PHE A 337 10.06 4.73 -5.90
N GLU A 338 11.20 5.03 -6.51
CA GLU A 338 11.76 4.23 -7.59
C GLU A 338 12.95 3.49 -6.98
N PRO A 339 12.85 2.17 -6.74
CA PRO A 339 14.00 1.44 -6.23
C PRO A 339 15.13 1.60 -7.26
N GLU A 340 16.37 1.77 -6.79
CA GLU A 340 17.54 1.54 -7.63
C GLU A 340 17.56 0.04 -7.99
N VAL A 341 16.76 -0.36 -8.98
CA VAL A 341 16.75 -1.75 -9.44
C VAL A 341 18.14 -2.03 -9.98
N GLU A 342 18.86 -2.92 -9.29
CA GLU A 342 20.16 -3.40 -9.69
C GLU A 342 20.05 -3.84 -11.17
N PRO A 343 20.89 -3.31 -12.09
CA PRO A 343 20.70 -3.48 -13.52
C PRO A 343 20.53 -4.94 -14.01
N SER A 344 21.03 -5.91 -13.24
CA SER A 344 20.88 -7.35 -13.52
C SER A 344 19.47 -7.89 -13.35
N MET A 345 18.60 -7.18 -12.63
CA MET A 345 17.19 -7.53 -12.43
C MET A 345 16.27 -6.80 -13.42
N ARG A 346 16.81 -5.93 -14.27
CA ARG A 346 16.05 -5.30 -15.36
C ARG A 346 15.84 -6.34 -16.46
N PRO A 347 14.61 -6.49 -16.99
CA PRO A 347 14.37 -7.40 -18.11
C PRO A 347 15.32 -7.07 -19.27
N PRO A 348 15.85 -8.08 -19.99
CA PRO A 348 16.71 -7.83 -21.14
C PRO A 348 15.95 -6.99 -22.15
N MET A 349 16.58 -5.90 -22.62
CA MET A 349 15.98 -5.05 -23.65
C MET A 349 15.72 -5.90 -24.90
N ARG A 350 14.45 -6.08 -25.27
CA ARG A 350 14.10 -6.62 -26.58
C ARG A 350 14.58 -5.60 -27.62
N GLY A 351 15.63 -5.96 -28.35
CA GLY A 351 16.08 -5.26 -29.56
C GLY A 351 15.17 -5.50 -30.74
#